data_AF-A0A975JV95-F1
#
_entry.id   AF-A0A975JV95-F1
#
_cell.length_a   1.000
_cell.length_b   1.000
_cell.length_c   1.000
_cell.angle_alpha   90.00
_cell.angle_beta   90.00
_cell.angle_gamma   90.00
#
_symmetry.space_group_name_H-M   'P 1'
#
loop_
_entity.id
_entity.type
_entity.pdbx_description
1 polymer ?
#
loop_
_entity_poly.entity_id
_entity_poly.type
_entity_poly.pdbx_seq_one_letter_code
_entity_poly.pdbx_strand_id
1 'polypeptide(L)'
;MTDEQRRQALGRIHAKRSFWWHLGAYIVGIVVLVVVWYFSSGGYFWPVWPALGWGIGLVFHGLGVFLGMKPITEEQIQREINRGHRS
;
A
#
# COMPACT_ATOMS: atom_id res chain seq x y z
N MET A 1 19.38 7.71 -21.69
CA MET A 1 18.63 7.45 -20.44
C MET A 1 19.00 8.57 -19.48
N THR A 2 18.07 9.48 -19.17
CA THR A 2 18.34 10.59 -18.23
C THR A 2 18.28 10.09 -16.79
N ASP A 3 19.00 10.72 -15.86
CA ASP A 3 19.03 10.33 -14.44
C ASP A 3 17.63 10.30 -13.80
N GLU A 4 16.72 11.17 -14.27
CA GLU A 4 15.30 11.16 -13.91
C GLU A 4 14.58 9.85 -14.28
N GLN A 5 14.80 9.33 -15.49
CA GLN A 5 14.19 8.07 -15.93
C GLN A 5 14.68 6.90 -15.07
N ARG A 6 15.96 6.90 -14.68
CA ARG A 6 16.54 5.88 -13.80
C ARG A 6 15.96 5.95 -12.39
N ARG A 7 15.83 7.14 -11.81
CA ARG A 7 15.20 7.35 -10.48
C ARG A 7 13.74 6.90 -10.46
N GLN A 8 12.97 7.23 -11.50
CA GLN A 8 11.56 6.80 -11.60
C GLN A 8 11.42 5.28 -11.74
N ALA A 9 12.30 4.64 -12.51
CA ALA A 9 12.32 3.18 -12.64
C ALA A 9 12.64 2.50 -11.30
N LEU A 10 13.64 3.00 -10.57
CA LEU A 10 14.02 2.49 -9.24
C LEU A 10 12.91 2.70 -8.20
N GLY A 11 12.23 3.85 -8.22
CA GLY A 11 11.10 4.13 -7.33
C GLY A 11 9.94 3.16 -7.53
N ARG A 12 9.60 2.84 -8.78
CA ARG A 12 8.55 1.83 -9.10
C ARG A 12 8.90 0.44 -8.61
N ILE A 13 10.17 0.04 -8.68
CA ILE A 13 10.63 -1.27 -8.18
C ILE A 13 10.53 -1.32 -6.65
N HIS A 14 10.97 -0.27 -5.95
CA HIS A 14 10.86 -0.19 -4.49
C HIS A 14 9.41 -0.20 -4.01
N ALA A 15 8.52 0.56 -4.66
CA ALA A 15 7.10 0.61 -4.30
C ALA A 15 6.44 -0.78 -4.42
N LYS A 16 6.71 -1.50 -5.51
CA LYS A 16 6.23 -2.89 -5.69
C LYS A 16 6.77 -3.81 -4.61
N ARG A 17 8.07 -3.74 -4.29
CA ARG A 17 8.68 -4.57 -3.25
C ARG A 17 8.08 -4.29 -1.87
N SER A 18 7.84 -3.03 -1.54
CA SER A 18 7.17 -2.64 -0.30
C SER A 18 5.76 -3.23 -0.22
N PHE A 19 4.97 -3.12 -1.30
CA PHE A 19 3.63 -3.73 -1.37
C PHE A 19 3.67 -5.24 -1.10
N TRP A 20 4.61 -5.98 -1.71
CA TRP A 20 4.74 -7.42 -1.48
C TRP A 20 5.05 -7.77 -0.02
N TRP A 21 5.86 -6.98 0.67
CA TRP A 21 6.09 -7.16 2.11
C TRP A 21 4.82 -6.96 2.93
N HIS A 22 4.03 -5.92 2.62
CA HIS A 22 2.76 -5.67 3.30
C HIS A 22 1.73 -6.78 3.02
N LEU A 23 1.65 -7.26 1.79
CA LEU A 23 0.80 -8.40 1.43
C LEU A 23 1.24 -9.68 2.15
N GLY A 24 2.55 -9.94 2.25
CA GLY A 24 3.07 -11.08 3.00
C GLY A 24 2.73 -10.99 4.48
N ALA A 25 2.94 -9.83 5.11
CA ALA A 25 2.58 -9.59 6.50
C ALA A 25 1.07 -9.74 6.74
N TYR A 26 0.24 -9.26 5.81
CA TYR A 26 -1.21 -9.44 5.85
C TYR A 26 -1.59 -10.93 5.83
N ILE A 27 -1.07 -11.72 4.89
CA ILE A 27 -1.37 -13.15 4.80
C ILE A 27 -0.94 -13.88 6.08
N VAL A 28 0.27 -13.63 6.56
CA VAL A 28 0.77 -14.23 7.81
C VAL A 28 -0.11 -13.85 8.99
N GLY A 29 -0.49 -12.58 9.11
CA GLY A 29 -1.39 -12.09 10.15
C GLY A 29 -2.74 -12.79 10.13
N ILE A 30 -3.39 -12.90 8.97
CA ILE A 30 -4.67 -13.60 8.84
C ILE A 30 -4.54 -15.08 9.18
N VAL A 31 -3.47 -15.75 8.72
CA VAL A 31 -3.22 -17.17 9.07
C VAL A 31 -3.10 -17.34 10.58
N VAL A 32 -2.35 -16.47 11.25
CA VAL A 32 -2.22 -16.50 12.73
C VAL A 32 -3.59 -16.33 13.39
N LEU A 33 -4.41 -15.38 12.94
CA LEU A 33 -5.75 -15.16 13.50
C LEU A 33 -6.67 -16.38 13.29
N VAL A 34 -6.60 -17.02 12.13
CA VAL A 34 -7.37 -18.23 11.81
C VAL A 34 -6.91 -19.41 12.69
N VAL A 35 -5.61 -19.56 12.89
CA VAL A 35 -5.04 -20.58 13.78
C VAL A 35 -5.53 -20.36 15.22
N VAL A 36 -5.47 -19.11 15.72
CA VAL A 36 -6.00 -18.77 17.05
C VAL A 36 -7.49 -19.09 17.14
N TRP A 37 -8.29 -18.72 16.14
CA TRP A 37 -9.72 -19.03 16.12
C TRP A 37 -9.99 -20.54 16.16
N TYR A 38 -9.24 -21.32 15.38
CA TYR A 38 -9.37 -22.79 15.33
C TYR A 38 -9.12 -23.43 16.70
N PHE A 39 -8.09 -22.97 17.42
CA PHE A 39 -7.78 -23.48 18.76
C PHE A 39 -8.65 -22.90 19.89
N SER A 40 -9.31 -21.76 19.68
CA SER A 40 -10.04 -21.05 20.73
C SER A 40 -11.50 -21.50 20.93
N SER A 41 -11.96 -22.55 20.24
CA SER A 41 -13.29 -23.24 20.30
C SER A 41 -14.06 -23.29 18.97
N GLY A 42 -13.59 -22.62 17.91
CA GLY A 42 -14.25 -22.67 16.60
C GLY A 42 -15.65 -22.06 16.57
N GLY A 43 -15.98 -21.16 17.51
CA GLY A 43 -17.23 -20.40 17.54
C GLY A 43 -17.34 -19.40 16.38
N TYR A 44 -17.90 -18.21 16.64
CA TYR A 44 -18.03 -17.18 15.60
C TYR A 44 -16.67 -16.83 14.96
N PHE A 45 -16.61 -16.83 13.62
CA PHE A 45 -15.39 -16.57 12.83
C PHE A 45 -15.03 -15.08 12.82
N TRP A 46 -14.61 -14.58 13.99
CA TRP A 46 -14.17 -13.21 14.19
C TRP A 46 -12.94 -12.77 13.35
N PRO A 47 -12.03 -13.65 12.85
CA PRO A 47 -10.92 -13.22 11.99
C PRO A 47 -11.37 -12.49 10.70
N VAL A 48 -12.64 -12.61 10.32
CA VAL A 48 -13.22 -11.85 9.19
C VAL A 48 -13.10 -10.34 9.37
N TRP A 49 -13.23 -9.81 10.58
CA TRP A 49 -13.22 -8.36 10.80
C TRP A 49 -11.83 -7.74 10.60
N PRO A 50 -10.74 -8.28 11.19
CA PRO A 50 -9.39 -7.85 10.86
C PRO A 50 -9.04 -8.06 9.38
N ALA A 51 -9.48 -9.18 8.77
CA ALA A 51 -9.26 -9.44 7.36
C ALA A 51 -9.88 -8.37 6.46
N LEU A 52 -11.14 -8.00 6.70
CA LEU A 52 -11.81 -6.95 5.93
C LEU A 52 -11.18 -5.57 6.20
N GLY A 53 -10.95 -5.21 7.47
CA GLY A 53 -10.38 -3.92 7.84
C GLY A 53 -9.01 -3.67 7.22
N TRP A 54 -8.09 -4.62 7.35
CA TRP A 54 -6.75 -4.49 6.76
C TRP A 54 -6.74 -4.77 5.25
N GLY A 55 -7.57 -5.70 4.78
CA GLY A 55 -7.68 -6.03 3.37
C GLY A 55 -8.09 -4.84 2.51
N ILE A 56 -9.02 -4.01 2.99
CA ILE A 56 -9.41 -2.78 2.30
C ILE A 56 -8.22 -1.82 2.13
N GLY A 57 -7.46 -1.57 3.20
CA GLY A 57 -6.27 -0.71 3.14
C GLY A 57 -5.20 -1.27 2.18
N LEU A 58 -5.02 -2.58 2.17
CA LEU A 58 -4.09 -3.26 1.26
C LEU A 58 -4.53 -3.13 -0.20
N VAL A 59 -5.84 -3.25 -0.49
CA VAL A 59 -6.40 -3.03 -1.83
C VAL A 59 -6.08 -1.61 -2.30
N PHE A 60 -6.39 -0.58 -1.50
CA PHE A 60 -6.09 0.81 -1.86
C PHE A 60 -4.60 1.05 -2.08
N HIS A 61 -3.73 0.48 -1.25
CA HIS A 61 -2.28 0.55 -1.44
C HIS A 61 -1.86 -0.10 -2.77
N GLY A 62 -2.41 -1.26 -3.09
CA GLY A 62 -2.17 -1.95 -4.36
C GLY A 62 -2.63 -1.15 -5.57
N LEU A 63 -3.82 -0.55 -5.53
CA LEU A 63 -4.30 0.34 -6.58
C LEU A 63 -3.33 1.51 -6.80
N GLY A 64 -2.81 2.13 -5.72
CA GLY A 64 -1.76 3.16 -5.82
C GLY A 64 -0.49 2.68 -6.52
N VAL A 65 0.01 1.50 -6.16
CA VAL A 65 1.27 0.94 -6.69
C VAL A 65 1.15 0.44 -8.13
N PHE A 66 0.04 -0.21 -8.48
CA PHE A 66 -0.13 -0.90 -9.77
C PHE A 66 -0.92 -0.09 -10.81
N LEU A 67 -1.98 0.62 -10.42
CA LEU A 67 -2.74 1.49 -11.33
C LEU A 67 -2.12 2.89 -11.46
N GLY A 68 -1.09 3.19 -10.67
CA GLY A 68 -0.35 4.43 -10.80
C GLY A 68 -1.15 5.67 -10.35
N MET A 69 -2.10 5.50 -9.41
CA MET A 69 -2.60 6.62 -8.62
C MET A 69 -1.42 7.13 -7.77
N LYS A 70 -0.59 7.98 -8.37
CA LYS A 70 0.50 8.64 -7.67
C LYS A 70 -0.14 9.61 -6.67
N PRO A 71 0.21 9.52 -5.37
CA PRO A 71 -0.10 10.60 -4.45
C PRO A 71 0.53 11.89 -4.99
N ILE A 72 -0.17 13.02 -4.82
CA ILE A 72 0.34 14.34 -5.21
C ILE A 72 1.70 14.51 -4.53
N THR A 73 2.77 14.67 -5.31
CA THR A 73 4.10 14.86 -4.75
C THR A 73 4.31 16.30 -4.30
N GLU A 74 5.11 16.50 -3.25
CA GLU A 74 5.53 17.83 -2.76
C GLU A 74 6.10 18.70 -3.88
N GLU A 75 6.77 18.10 -4.87
CA GLU A 75 7.28 18.80 -6.05
C GLU A 75 6.17 19.37 -6.95
N GLN A 76 5.03 18.68 -7.09
CA GLN A 76 3.87 19.19 -7.82
C GLN A 76 3.21 20.33 -7.03
N ILE A 77 3.12 20.20 -5.72
CA ILE A 77 2.57 21.23 -4.83
C ILE A 77 3.46 22.49 -4.91
N GLN A 78 4.78 22.33 -4.80
CA GLN A 78 5.73 23.45 -4.86
C GLN A 78 5.75 24.12 -6.24
N ARG A 79 5.59 23.37 -7.33
CA ARG A 79 5.43 23.95 -8.68
C ARG A 79 4.17 24.80 -8.78
N GLU A 80 3.07 24.33 -8.20
CA GLU A 80 1.79 25.06 -8.26
C GLU A 80 1.83 26.31 -7.38
N ILE A 81 2.44 26.23 -6.19
CA ILE A 81 2.71 27.40 -5.32
C ILE A 81 3.58 28.43 -6.05
N ASN A 82 4.68 28.00 -6.69
CA ASN A 82 5.58 28.89 -7.43
C ASN A 82 4.92 29.50 -8.69
N ARG A 83 3.93 28.82 -9.28
CA ARG A 83 3.10 29.36 -10.36
C ARG A 83 2.17 30.47 -9.87
N GLY A 84 1.50 30.26 -8.74
CA GLY A 84 0.59 31.24 -8.15
C GLY A 84 1.28 32.50 -7.60
N HIS A 85 2.60 32.46 -7.34
CA HIS A 85 3.36 33.62 -6.89
C HIS A 85 3.92 34.52 -7.99
N ARG A 86 3.83 34.12 -9.28
CA ARG A 86 4.33 34.90 -10.42
C ARG A 86 3.24 35.62 -11.23
N SER A 87 1.99 35.57 -10.78
CA SER A 87 0.83 36.30 -11.31
C SER A 87 0.37 37.35 -10.32
#